data_AF-A0A8J4UQQ1-F1
#
_entry.id   AF-A0A8J4UQQ1-F1
#
_cell.length_a   1.000
_cell.length_b   1.000
_cell.length_c   1.000
_cell.angle_alpha   90.00
_cell.angle_beta   90.00
_cell.angle_gamma   90.00
#
_symmetry.space_group_name_H-M   'P 1'
#
loop_
_entity.id
_entity.type
_entity.pdbx_description
1 polymer ?
#
loop_
_entity_poly.entity_id
_entity_poly.type
_entity_poly.pdbx_seq_one_letter_code
_entity_poly.pdbx_strand_id
1 'polypeptide(L)'
;VQCCPIGTTCNDVKGIQDCNKIPPGTCNIYGDTHYNTFDNGTYNFQGTCTYTVTQGCHLNGTNLTPFSVVVENERWDEIQQTPNVTMAKVVVVELSNMTIILRRNQIHQVM
;
A
#
# COMPACT_ATOMS: atom_id res chain seq x y z
N VAL A 1 17.72 -21.35 -21.91
CA VAL A 1 16.90 -20.40 -21.14
C VAL A 1 17.52 -20.29 -19.77
N GLN A 2 18.25 -19.21 -19.49
CA GLN A 2 18.90 -19.04 -18.20
C GLN A 2 17.85 -18.59 -17.19
N CYS A 3 17.67 -19.34 -16.10
CA CYS A 3 16.75 -18.96 -15.03
C CYS A 3 17.36 -17.82 -14.20
N CYS A 4 16.72 -16.65 -14.23
CA CYS A 4 17.05 -15.57 -13.32
C CYS A 4 16.62 -15.92 -11.88
N PRO A 5 17.37 -15.49 -10.85
CA PRO A 5 16.97 -15.64 -9.44
C PRO A 5 15.61 -15.00 -9.13
N ILE A 6 14.92 -15.50 -8.10
CA ILE A 6 13.67 -14.91 -7.61
C ILE A 6 13.89 -13.43 -7.27
N GLY A 7 12.97 -12.57 -7.72
CA GLY A 7 13.08 -11.11 -7.53
C GLY A 7 13.93 -10.40 -8.59
N THR A 8 14.33 -11.10 -9.64
CA THR A 8 14.98 -10.51 -10.81
C THR A 8 14.20 -10.81 -12.08
N THR A 9 14.23 -9.88 -13.02
CA THR A 9 13.64 -10.03 -14.36
C THR A 9 14.73 -10.10 -15.40
N CYS A 10 14.50 -10.94 -16.41
CA CYS A 10 15.38 -11.08 -17.55
C CYS A 10 15.10 -9.96 -18.55
N ASN A 11 16.08 -9.09 -18.80
CA ASN A 11 16.02 -8.09 -19.87
C ASN A 11 17.10 -8.38 -20.91
N ASP A 12 16.74 -8.36 -22.19
CA ASP A 12 17.71 -8.46 -23.27
C ASP A 12 18.41 -7.11 -23.47
N VAL A 13 19.63 -6.99 -22.97
CA VAL A 13 20.48 -5.82 -23.21
C VAL A 13 21.53 -6.20 -24.25
N LYS A 14 21.29 -5.80 -25.52
CA LYS A 14 22.22 -6.03 -26.64
C LYS A 14 22.59 -7.50 -26.90
N GLY A 15 21.65 -8.42 -26.71
CA GLY A 15 21.85 -9.85 -26.96
C GLY A 15 22.57 -10.62 -25.84
N ILE A 16 22.81 -9.97 -24.69
CA ILE A 16 23.27 -10.61 -23.46
C ILE A 16 22.09 -10.63 -22.48
N GLN A 17 21.81 -11.82 -21.93
CA GLN A 17 20.72 -12.06 -21.01
C GLN A 17 21.14 -11.58 -19.61
N ASP A 18 20.66 -10.40 -19.19
CA ASP A 18 20.99 -9.80 -17.90
C ASP A 18 19.81 -9.85 -16.92
N CYS A 19 20.09 -10.20 -15.66
CA CYS A 19 19.08 -10.36 -14.62
C CYS A 19 19.07 -9.11 -13.73
N ASN A 20 18.13 -8.21 -13.99
CA ASN A 20 17.96 -6.98 -13.22
C ASN A 20 17.01 -7.18 -12.04
N LYS A 21 17.29 -6.54 -10.90
CA LYS A 21 16.35 -6.52 -9.77
C LYS A 21 15.02 -5.88 -10.17
N ILE A 22 13.93 -6.49 -9.72
CA ILE A 22 12.60 -5.91 -9.86
C ILE A 22 12.51 -4.73 -8.87
N PRO A 23 12.19 -3.51 -9.33
CA PRO A 23 12.00 -2.37 -8.44
C PRO A 23 10.79 -2.61 -7.52
N PRO A 24 10.78 -2.02 -6.30
CA PRO A 24 9.64 -2.12 -5.41
C PRO A 24 8.41 -1.47 -6.05
N GLY A 25 7.27 -2.15 -5.97
CA GLY A 25 5.97 -1.54 -6.30
C GLY A 25 5.54 -0.57 -5.20
N THR A 26 4.86 0.51 -5.58
CA THR A 26 4.34 1.51 -4.62
C THR A 26 2.83 1.62 -4.75
N CYS A 27 2.11 1.51 -3.64
CA CYS A 27 0.69 1.86 -3.55
C CYS A 27 0.57 3.23 -2.84
N ASN A 28 -0.25 4.12 -3.37
CA ASN A 28 -0.43 5.48 -2.84
C ASN A 28 -1.90 5.74 -2.53
N ILE A 29 -2.16 6.38 -1.38
CA ILE A 29 -3.47 6.90 -1.00
C ILE A 29 -3.29 8.37 -0.66
N TYR A 30 -4.07 9.25 -1.28
CA TYR A 30 -3.90 10.70 -1.13
C TYR A 30 -5.21 11.46 -1.36
N GLY A 31 -5.26 12.70 -0.85
CA GLY A 31 -6.39 13.60 -1.03
C GLY A 31 -7.70 13.04 -0.45
N ASP A 32 -8.80 13.30 -1.15
CA ASP A 32 -10.13 12.74 -0.90
C ASP A 32 -10.24 11.29 -1.39
N THR A 33 -9.41 10.41 -0.82
CA THR A 33 -9.43 8.94 -1.06
C THR A 33 -9.23 8.54 -2.52
N HIS A 34 -8.21 9.11 -3.15
CA HIS A 34 -7.64 8.60 -4.41
C HIS A 34 -6.67 7.45 -4.11
N TYR A 35 -6.82 6.33 -4.82
CA TYR A 35 -5.98 5.15 -4.69
C TYR A 35 -5.20 4.91 -5.98
N ASN A 36 -3.89 4.69 -5.83
CA ASN A 36 -3.04 4.12 -6.87
C ASN A 36 -2.53 2.76 -6.37
N THR A 37 -2.82 1.69 -7.10
CA THR A 37 -2.42 0.33 -6.76
C THR A 37 -0.97 0.03 -7.18
N PHE A 38 -0.43 -1.11 -6.72
CA PHE A 38 0.95 -1.53 -7.03
C PHE A 38 1.21 -1.74 -8.53
N ASP A 39 0.18 -2.09 -9.29
CA ASP A 39 0.16 -2.26 -10.75
C ASP A 39 -0.25 -0.98 -11.50
N ASN A 40 -0.25 0.17 -10.80
CA ASN A 40 -0.52 1.50 -11.35
C ASN A 40 -1.96 1.73 -11.81
N GLY A 41 -2.92 0.97 -11.28
CA GLY A 41 -4.35 1.22 -11.44
C GLY A 41 -4.82 2.36 -10.53
N THR A 42 -5.62 3.28 -11.07
CA THR A 42 -6.15 4.44 -10.32
C THR A 42 -7.66 4.31 -10.14
N TYR A 43 -8.14 4.55 -8.92
CA TYR A 43 -9.57 4.66 -8.64
C TYR A 43 -9.86 5.59 -7.45
N ASN A 44 -11.11 6.03 -7.37
CA ASN A 44 -11.62 6.86 -6.29
C ASN A 44 -12.58 6.02 -5.46
N PHE A 45 -12.45 6.07 -4.14
CA PHE A 45 -13.30 5.26 -3.27
C PHE A 45 -13.74 6.05 -2.03
N GLN A 46 -15.00 6.49 -2.06
CA GLN A 46 -15.60 7.25 -0.95
C GLN A 46 -16.35 6.31 -0.02
N GLY A 47 -15.88 6.15 1.22
CA GLY A 47 -16.49 5.25 2.20
C GLY A 47 -16.00 5.55 3.61
N THR A 48 -16.86 5.41 4.62
CA THR A 48 -16.59 5.84 6.00
C THR A 48 -16.27 4.69 6.96
N CYS A 49 -15.85 3.54 6.42
CA CYS A 49 -15.49 2.38 7.22
C CYS A 49 -13.97 2.20 7.30
N THR A 50 -13.59 1.10 7.93
CA THR A 50 -12.24 0.58 7.94
C THR A 50 -12.04 -0.35 6.74
N TYR A 51 -10.94 -0.17 6.01
CA TYR A 51 -10.64 -0.91 4.78
C TYR A 51 -9.21 -1.46 4.79
N THR A 52 -9.04 -2.69 4.35
CA THR A 52 -7.72 -3.27 4.10
C THR A 52 -7.14 -2.67 2.83
N VAL A 53 -6.02 -1.97 2.94
CA VAL A 53 -5.29 -1.40 1.79
C VAL A 53 -4.43 -2.47 1.13
N THR A 54 -3.68 -3.20 1.93
CA THR A 54 -2.84 -4.30 1.48
C THR A 54 -2.54 -5.23 2.63
N GLN A 55 -2.36 -6.51 2.33
CA GLN A 55 -1.90 -7.50 3.28
C GLN A 55 -1.04 -8.54 2.56
N GLY A 56 -0.11 -9.15 3.27
CA GLY A 56 0.64 -10.28 2.76
C GLY A 56 -0.30 -11.45 2.43
N CYS A 57 -0.17 -12.01 1.22
CA CYS A 57 -0.92 -13.19 0.78
C CYS A 57 0.06 -14.29 0.30
N HIS A 58 -0.42 -15.54 0.26
CA HIS A 58 0.37 -16.70 -0.21
C HIS A 58 1.70 -16.92 0.55
N LEU A 59 1.69 -16.71 1.88
CA LEU A 59 2.90 -16.75 2.70
C LEU A 59 3.38 -18.16 3.06
N ASN A 60 2.51 -19.18 2.92
CA ASN A 60 2.83 -20.56 3.27
C ASN A 60 4.03 -21.07 2.45
N GLY A 61 5.07 -21.55 3.14
CA GLY A 61 6.30 -22.04 2.51
C GLY A 61 7.29 -20.94 2.09
N THR A 62 7.05 -19.68 2.47
CA THR A 62 7.97 -18.56 2.26
C THR A 62 8.63 -18.12 3.57
N ASN A 63 9.76 -17.42 3.49
CA ASN A 63 10.41 -16.77 4.63
C ASN A 63 9.94 -15.32 4.84
N LEU A 64 8.79 -14.95 4.27
CA LEU A 64 8.27 -13.58 4.35
C LEU A 64 7.48 -13.38 5.65
N THR A 65 7.65 -12.20 6.25
CA THR A 65 6.90 -11.82 7.45
C THR A 65 5.49 -11.35 7.07
N PRO A 66 4.42 -11.90 7.67
CA PRO A 66 3.07 -11.38 7.48
C PRO A 66 2.97 -9.91 7.90
N PHE A 67 2.23 -9.15 7.11
CA PHE A 67 1.88 -7.76 7.40
C PHE A 67 0.48 -7.44 6.92
N SER A 68 -0.14 -6.43 7.53
CA SER A 68 -1.42 -5.85 7.11
C SER A 68 -1.37 -4.33 7.23
N VAL A 69 -1.97 -3.64 6.26
CA VAL A 69 -2.15 -2.19 6.28
C VAL A 69 -3.62 -1.89 6.14
N VAL A 70 -4.15 -1.18 7.12
CA VAL A 70 -5.57 -0.87 7.25
C VAL A 70 -5.74 0.64 7.34
N VAL A 71 -6.76 1.18 6.67
CA VAL A 71 -7.11 2.59 6.72
C VAL A 71 -8.52 2.76 7.27
N GLU A 72 -8.69 3.69 8.21
CA GLU A 72 -9.99 4.18 8.65
C GLU A 72 -10.25 5.51 7.94
N ASN A 73 -11.29 5.52 7.11
CA ASN A 73 -11.74 6.72 6.43
C ASN A 73 -12.92 7.33 7.18
N GLU A 74 -12.94 8.66 7.30
CA GLU A 74 -14.06 9.40 7.88
C GLU A 74 -14.59 10.43 6.88
N ARG A 75 -15.81 10.92 7.13
CA ARG A 75 -16.37 12.00 6.33
C ARG A 75 -15.55 13.27 6.53
N TRP A 76 -15.23 13.96 5.44
CA TRP A 76 -14.46 15.19 5.50
C TRP A 76 -15.37 16.40 5.76
N ASP A 77 -15.85 16.54 6.99
CA ASP A 77 -16.82 17.59 7.38
C ASP A 77 -16.26 19.02 7.32
N GLU A 78 -14.93 19.18 7.29
CA GLU A 78 -14.27 20.49 7.12
C GLU A 78 -14.58 21.11 5.74
N ILE A 79 -14.83 20.30 4.72
CA ILE A 79 -15.18 20.78 3.38
C ILE A 79 -16.71 20.84 3.26
N GLN A 80 -17.28 21.97 3.66
CA GLN A 80 -18.73 22.26 3.57
C GLN A 80 -19.28 22.23 2.12
N GLN A 81 -18.40 22.31 1.12
CA GLN A 81 -18.75 22.56 -0.29
C GLN A 81 -18.96 21.28 -1.11
N THR A 82 -18.51 20.12 -0.63
CA THR A 82 -18.64 18.83 -1.34
C THR A 82 -19.26 17.79 -0.42
N PRO A 83 -20.59 17.57 -0.47
CA PRO A 83 -21.21 16.51 0.31
C PRO A 83 -20.68 15.14 -0.19
N ASN A 84 -20.39 14.25 0.75
CA ASN A 84 -20.00 12.84 0.53
C ASN A 84 -18.54 12.57 0.11
N VAL A 85 -17.61 13.45 0.46
CA VAL A 85 -16.17 13.13 0.41
C VAL A 85 -15.68 12.55 1.74
N THR A 86 -14.72 11.65 1.65
CA THR A 86 -14.08 10.98 2.77
C THR A 86 -12.57 11.17 2.72
N MET A 87 -11.92 11.04 3.87
CA MET A 87 -10.47 11.16 3.99
C MET A 87 -9.94 10.16 5.01
N ALA A 88 -8.68 9.73 4.81
CA ALA A 88 -7.97 8.92 5.78
C ALA A 88 -7.81 9.65 7.12
N LYS A 89 -8.31 9.04 8.18
CA LYS A 89 -8.18 9.51 9.56
C LYS A 89 -7.05 8.79 10.29
N VAL A 90 -7.01 7.47 10.13
CA VAL A 90 -6.05 6.58 10.79
C VAL A 90 -5.51 5.59 9.78
N VAL A 91 -4.21 5.36 9.81
CA VAL A 91 -3.56 4.26 9.11
C VAL A 91 -2.92 3.36 10.17
N VAL A 92 -3.25 2.08 10.12
CA VAL A 92 -2.70 1.06 11.01
C VAL A 92 -1.85 0.12 10.19
N VAL A 93 -0.59 -0.06 10.60
CA VAL A 93 0.33 -1.03 10.01
C VAL A 93 0.58 -2.11 11.05
N GLU A 94 0.16 -3.33 10.76
CA GLU A 94 0.34 -4.49 11.61
C GLU A 94 1.47 -5.34 11.05
N LEU A 95 2.50 -5.54 11.86
CA LEU A 95 3.61 -6.45 11.64
C LEU A 95 3.55 -7.56 12.70
N SER A 96 4.26 -8.67 12.47
CA SER A 96 4.19 -9.83 13.37
C SER A 96 4.56 -9.54 14.85
N ASN A 97 5.32 -8.47 15.11
CA ASN A 97 5.81 -8.10 16.44
C ASN A 97 5.45 -6.67 16.87
N MET A 98 4.74 -5.91 16.04
CA MET A 98 4.50 -4.48 16.27
C MET A 98 3.26 -4.03 15.51
N THR A 99 2.52 -3.11 16.12
CA THR A 99 1.50 -2.32 15.43
C THR A 99 1.97 -0.86 15.41
N ILE A 100 1.88 -0.20 14.27
CA ILE A 100 2.16 1.23 14.10
C ILE A 100 0.84 1.90 13.77
N ILE A 101 0.46 2.90 14.57
CA ILE A 101 -0.75 3.68 14.35
C ILE A 101 -0.37 5.10 13.95
N LEU A 102 -0.79 5.52 12.77
CA LEU A 102 -0.60 6.87 12.25
C LEU A 102 -1.96 7.57 12.25
N ARG A 103 -2.08 8.67 12.98
CA ARG A 103 -3.32 9.46 13.03
C ARG A 103 -3.12 10.82 12.39
N ARG A 104 -4.13 11.27 11.62
CA ARG A 104 -4.15 12.63 11.06
C ARG A 104 -3.95 13.64 12.18
N ASN A 105 -3.10 14.62 11.96
CA ASN A 105 -2.76 15.68 12.91
C ASN A 105 -2.10 15.22 14.24
N GLN A 106 -1.63 13.97 14.32
CA GLN A 106 -0.81 13.49 15.44
C GLN A 106 0.55 13.02 14.93
N ILE A 107 1.40 13.99 14.58
CA ILE A 107 2.75 13.74 14.08
C ILE A 107 3.63 13.36 15.29
N HIS A 108 4.43 12.28 15.18
CA HIS A 108 5.39 11.76 16.18
C HIS A 108 4.89 10.83 17.30
N GLN A 109 3.68 10.26 17.21
CA GLN A 109 3.21 9.28 18.20
C GLN A 109 3.04 7.89 17.55
N VAL A 110 4.15 7.15 17.44
CA VAL A 110 4.12 5.71 17.12
C VAL A 110 3.92 4.98 18.45
N MET A 111 2.69 4.50 18.69
CA MET A 111 2.31 3.74 19.88
C MET A 111 2.47 2.25 19.63
#